data_AF-W4HKP3-F1
#
_entry.id   AF-W4HKP3-F1
#
_cell.length_a   1.000
_cell.length_b   1.000
_cell.length_c   1.000
_cell.angle_alpha   90.00
_cell.angle_beta   90.00
_cell.angle_gamma   90.00
#
_symmetry.space_group_name_H-M   'P 1'
#
loop_
_entity.id
_entity.type
_entity.pdbx_description
1 polymer ?
#
loop_
_entity_poly.entity_id
_entity_poly.type
_entity_poly.pdbx_seq_one_letter_code
_entity_poly.pdbx_strand_id
1 'polypeptide(L)'
;MTLSPHPPVDFRTDQARADLARVIRAGAPSVASRIARLVPGASGTASTLHDIRAGGPVTEAQITPALDVLAYASALPDDDFPAFLWANAVLLTALLDGAAPADCLSEHWDAFADSYRLASDADRAALANGFARAKELRHLSADAAPAPADRLTRGREAVLAQLAPLARDLAPEVVAAARAAGETTRPTLAVAMERSDAALAAFAMIHICLSTDREGNAASAWPELSAWLETCPDPVRRPLVHAVRWLYETLPDWVAAPRQENGRVPSTVIIPDV
;
A
#
# COMPACT_ATOMS: atom_id res chain seq x y z
N MET A 1 -16.12 1.86 -32.29
CA MET A 1 -15.06 1.28 -31.45
C MET A 1 -15.62 1.14 -30.05
N THR A 2 -16.06 -0.04 -29.69
CA THR A 2 -16.40 -0.40 -28.31
C THR A 2 -15.10 -0.44 -27.53
N LEU A 3 -14.95 0.46 -26.54
CA LEU A 3 -13.88 0.37 -25.56
C LEU A 3 -13.94 -1.02 -24.95
N SER A 4 -12.90 -1.83 -25.13
CA SER A 4 -12.76 -3.07 -24.37
C SER A 4 -12.91 -2.70 -22.89
N PRO A 5 -13.74 -3.43 -22.12
CA PRO A 5 -13.84 -3.17 -20.69
C PRO A 5 -12.44 -3.25 -20.11
N HIS A 6 -12.02 -2.20 -19.41
CA HIS A 6 -10.77 -2.22 -18.68
C HIS A 6 -10.73 -3.52 -17.86
N PRO A 7 -9.63 -4.29 -17.90
CA PRO A 7 -9.51 -5.46 -17.05
C PRO A 7 -9.81 -5.04 -15.61
N PRO A 8 -10.48 -5.90 -14.82
CA PRO A 8 -10.75 -5.59 -13.43
C PRO A 8 -9.43 -5.21 -12.75
N VAL A 9 -9.43 -4.04 -12.10
CA VAL A 9 -8.26 -3.54 -11.38
C VAL A 9 -7.86 -4.61 -10.36
N ASP A 10 -6.61 -5.05 -10.41
CA ASP A 10 -6.14 -6.04 -9.46
C ASP A 10 -5.87 -5.42 -8.09
N PHE A 11 -5.88 -6.27 -7.09
CA PHE A 11 -5.65 -5.91 -5.69
C PHE A 11 -4.40 -5.05 -5.49
N ARG A 12 -3.30 -5.34 -6.20
CA ARG A 12 -2.02 -4.62 -6.09
C ARG A 12 -2.15 -3.17 -6.53
N THR A 13 -2.86 -2.96 -7.64
CA THR A 13 -3.12 -1.63 -8.17
C THR A 13 -3.99 -0.82 -7.20
N ASP A 14 -5.05 -1.43 -6.68
CA ASP A 14 -5.92 -0.79 -5.69
C ASP A 14 -5.18 -0.41 -4.40
N GLN A 15 -4.35 -1.32 -3.88
CA GLN A 15 -3.55 -1.04 -2.68
C GLN A 15 -2.54 0.08 -2.93
N ALA A 16 -1.85 0.08 -4.07
CA ALA A 16 -0.93 1.15 -4.44
C ALA A 16 -1.65 2.51 -4.50
N ARG A 17 -2.84 2.57 -5.12
CA ARG A 17 -3.68 3.77 -5.16
C ARG A 17 -4.08 4.23 -3.76
N ALA A 18 -4.51 3.30 -2.89
CA ALA A 18 -4.91 3.62 -1.53
C ALA A 18 -3.75 4.24 -0.72
N ASP A 19 -2.54 3.68 -0.87
CA ASP A 19 -1.34 4.18 -0.18
C ASP A 19 -0.92 5.55 -0.70
N LEU A 20 -0.94 5.76 -2.01
CA LEU A 20 -0.65 7.07 -2.62
C LEU A 20 -1.69 8.11 -2.19
N ALA A 21 -2.98 7.73 -2.14
CA ALA A 21 -4.04 8.61 -1.66
C ALA A 21 -3.85 8.98 -0.18
N ARG A 22 -3.33 8.08 0.67
CA ARG A 22 -2.91 8.40 2.04
C ARG A 22 -1.82 9.48 2.05
N VAL A 23 -0.76 9.32 1.25
CA VAL A 23 0.31 10.34 1.11
C VAL A 23 -0.26 11.69 0.68
N ILE A 24 -1.15 11.68 -0.31
CA ILE A 24 -1.80 12.88 -0.84
C ILE A 24 -2.62 13.59 0.26
N ARG A 25 -3.48 12.86 0.99
CA ARG A 25 -4.32 13.44 2.06
C ARG A 25 -3.50 13.93 3.25
N ALA A 26 -2.41 13.23 3.59
CA ALA A 26 -1.51 13.59 4.68
C ALA A 26 -0.66 14.84 4.39
N GLY A 27 -0.56 15.23 3.11
CA GLY A 27 0.14 16.45 2.70
C GLY A 27 -0.34 17.69 3.45
N ALA A 28 0.63 18.51 3.90
CA ALA A 28 0.34 19.74 4.63
C ALA A 28 -0.64 20.63 3.84
N PRO A 29 -1.59 21.32 4.48
CA PRO A 29 -2.59 22.13 3.77
C PRO A 29 -2.01 23.15 2.78
N SER A 30 -0.82 23.66 3.07
CA SER A 30 -0.13 24.63 2.22
C SER A 30 0.58 24.03 1.00
N VAL A 31 0.79 22.71 0.93
CA VAL A 31 1.61 22.07 -0.13
C VAL A 31 1.06 22.35 -1.54
N ALA A 32 -0.27 22.26 -1.71
CA ALA A 32 -0.94 22.56 -2.97
C ALA A 32 -0.69 24.01 -3.42
N SER A 33 -0.78 24.98 -2.50
CA SER A 33 -0.52 26.39 -2.80
C SER A 33 0.97 26.69 -3.02
N ARG A 34 1.89 25.91 -2.44
CA ARG A 34 3.32 26.04 -2.71
C ARG A 34 3.65 25.54 -4.11
N ILE A 35 3.17 24.35 -4.49
CA ILE A 35 3.36 23.78 -5.83
C ILE A 35 2.78 24.69 -6.91
N ALA A 36 1.55 25.16 -6.73
CA ALA A 36 0.90 26.03 -7.72
C ALA A 36 1.62 27.37 -7.94
N ARG A 37 2.51 27.80 -7.02
CA ARG A 37 3.31 29.03 -7.17
C ARG A 37 4.63 28.83 -7.89
N LEU A 38 5.04 27.59 -8.18
CA LEU A 38 6.32 27.30 -8.81
C LEU A 38 6.36 27.74 -10.28
N VAL A 39 5.23 27.69 -10.99
CA VAL A 39 5.13 28.11 -12.39
C VAL A 39 4.17 29.30 -12.53
N PRO A 40 4.65 30.48 -12.96
CA PRO A 40 3.80 31.63 -13.22
C PRO A 40 2.72 31.34 -14.26
N GLY A 41 1.50 31.83 -14.04
CA GLY A 41 0.40 31.71 -15.00
C GLY A 41 -0.52 30.48 -14.81
N ALA A 42 -0.20 29.58 -13.87
CA ALA A 42 -1.01 28.41 -13.51
C ALA A 42 -2.29 28.77 -12.71
N SER A 43 -3.15 29.61 -13.31
CA SER A 43 -4.41 30.06 -12.70
C SER A 43 -5.37 28.89 -12.53
N GLY A 44 -5.89 28.68 -11.31
CA GLY A 44 -6.83 27.60 -10.98
C GLY A 44 -6.18 26.32 -10.48
N THR A 45 -4.89 26.10 -10.74
CA THR A 45 -4.17 24.89 -10.33
C THR A 45 -4.16 24.69 -8.81
N ALA A 46 -4.05 25.77 -8.04
CA ALA A 46 -4.12 25.69 -6.58
C ALA A 46 -5.45 25.10 -6.07
N SER A 47 -6.58 25.45 -6.72
CA SER A 47 -7.90 24.90 -6.36
C SER A 47 -7.96 23.41 -6.69
N THR A 48 -7.53 23.04 -7.90
CA THR A 48 -7.49 21.64 -8.34
C THR A 48 -6.64 20.77 -7.43
N LEU A 49 -5.44 21.22 -7.06
CA LEU A 49 -4.56 20.50 -6.16
C LEU A 49 -5.12 20.41 -4.73
N HIS A 50 -5.86 21.44 -4.29
CA HIS A 50 -6.56 21.39 -3.01
C HIS A 50 -7.70 20.36 -3.01
N ASP A 51 -8.47 20.28 -4.10
CA ASP A 51 -9.56 19.31 -4.26
C ASP A 51 -9.01 17.87 -4.28
N ILE A 52 -7.90 17.64 -5.01
CA ILE A 52 -7.20 16.34 -5.00
C ILE A 52 -6.73 15.98 -3.58
N ARG A 53 -6.12 16.93 -2.86
CA ARG A 53 -5.71 16.72 -1.46
C ARG A 53 -6.89 16.34 -0.55
N ALA A 54 -8.06 16.92 -0.79
CA ALA A 54 -9.27 16.64 -0.03
C ALA A 54 -9.90 15.27 -0.35
N GLY A 55 -9.29 14.47 -1.23
CA GLY A 55 -9.79 13.17 -1.66
C GLY A 55 -10.70 13.24 -2.89
N GLY A 56 -10.69 14.37 -3.60
CA GLY A 56 -11.29 14.46 -4.93
C GLY A 56 -10.63 13.49 -5.91
N PRO A 57 -11.33 13.10 -6.99
CA PRO A 57 -10.77 12.20 -7.99
C PRO A 57 -9.55 12.84 -8.67
N VAL A 58 -8.69 11.98 -9.23
CA VAL A 58 -7.54 12.40 -10.04
C VAL A 58 -7.85 12.08 -11.50
N THR A 59 -8.50 13.03 -12.19
CA THR A 59 -8.92 12.87 -13.59
C THR A 59 -7.99 13.59 -14.56
N GLU A 60 -8.01 13.18 -15.83
CA GLU A 60 -7.23 13.84 -16.90
C GLU A 60 -7.53 15.35 -16.99
N ALA A 61 -8.81 15.74 -16.81
CA ALA A 61 -9.23 17.14 -16.83
C ALA A 61 -8.63 17.98 -15.69
N GLN A 62 -8.35 17.36 -14.54
CA GLN A 62 -7.70 18.00 -13.40
C GLN A 62 -6.18 17.97 -13.52
N ILE A 63 -5.62 16.88 -14.04
CA ILE A 63 -4.18 16.68 -14.14
C ILE A 63 -3.56 17.48 -15.27
N THR A 64 -4.19 17.53 -16.45
CA THR A 64 -3.64 18.22 -17.63
C THR A 64 -3.24 19.68 -17.34
N PRO A 65 -4.09 20.51 -16.69
CA PRO A 65 -3.70 21.89 -16.35
C PRO A 65 -2.67 22.01 -15.21
N ALA A 66 -2.46 20.94 -14.44
CA ALA A 66 -1.54 20.91 -13.31
C ALA A 66 -0.23 20.17 -13.64
N LEU A 67 -0.10 19.59 -14.84
CA LEU A 67 0.97 18.67 -15.17
C LEU A 67 2.35 19.34 -15.06
N ASP A 68 2.51 20.52 -15.63
CA ASP A 68 3.80 21.25 -15.62
C ASP A 68 4.25 21.61 -14.20
N VAL A 69 3.34 22.09 -13.34
CA VAL A 69 3.69 22.42 -11.94
C VAL A 69 4.01 21.18 -11.12
N LEU A 70 3.28 20.08 -11.36
CA LEU A 70 3.51 18.81 -10.67
C LEU A 70 4.83 18.19 -11.12
N ALA A 71 5.12 18.19 -12.42
CA ALA A 71 6.37 17.70 -12.99
C ALA A 71 7.57 18.52 -12.49
N TYR A 72 7.42 19.84 -12.39
CA TYR A 72 8.45 20.70 -11.83
C TYR A 72 8.67 20.42 -10.34
N ALA A 73 7.61 20.35 -9.53
CA ALA A 73 7.72 20.03 -8.11
C ALA A 73 8.29 18.61 -7.86
N SER A 74 7.94 17.64 -8.70
CA SER A 74 8.40 16.25 -8.58
C SER A 74 9.88 16.06 -8.92
N ALA A 75 10.55 17.09 -9.44
CA ALA A 75 11.97 17.10 -9.78
C ALA A 75 12.84 17.94 -8.83
N LEU A 76 12.29 18.47 -7.72
CA LEU A 76 12.99 19.37 -6.79
C LEU A 76 13.01 18.85 -5.34
N PRO A 77 13.67 17.71 -5.06
CA PRO A 77 13.73 17.15 -3.71
C PRO A 77 14.42 18.06 -2.69
N ASP A 78 15.41 18.86 -3.11
CA ASP A 78 16.21 19.70 -2.22
C ASP A 78 15.54 21.03 -1.86
N ASP A 79 14.63 21.53 -2.71
CA ASP A 79 13.98 22.85 -2.50
C ASP A 79 12.77 22.75 -1.58
N ASP A 80 11.91 21.75 -1.78
CA ASP A 80 10.70 21.52 -0.97
C ASP A 80 10.37 20.02 -0.95
N PHE A 81 11.08 19.28 -0.09
CA PHE A 81 10.94 17.83 0.03
C PHE A 81 9.49 17.35 0.23
N PRO A 82 8.65 17.98 1.09
CA PRO A 82 7.23 17.62 1.17
C PRO A 82 6.45 17.83 -0.14
N ALA A 83 6.72 18.90 -0.88
CA ALA A 83 6.08 19.13 -2.19
C ALA A 83 6.55 18.10 -3.23
N PHE A 84 7.83 17.74 -3.22
CA PHE A 84 8.40 16.69 -4.05
C PHE A 84 7.69 15.34 -3.85
N LEU A 85 7.57 14.87 -2.60
CA LEU A 85 6.89 13.60 -2.31
C LEU A 85 5.42 13.65 -2.71
N TRP A 86 4.73 14.75 -2.39
CA TRP A 86 3.31 14.92 -2.68
C TRP A 86 3.03 14.98 -4.19
N ALA A 87 3.83 15.72 -4.95
CA ALA A 87 3.69 15.82 -6.40
C ALA A 87 3.91 14.46 -7.09
N ASN A 88 4.93 13.71 -6.66
CA ASN A 88 5.16 12.35 -7.15
C ASN A 88 3.97 11.42 -6.82
N ALA A 89 3.38 11.53 -5.63
CA ALA A 89 2.21 10.72 -5.27
C ALA A 89 0.98 11.02 -6.14
N VAL A 90 0.73 12.31 -6.43
CA VAL A 90 -0.36 12.73 -7.34
C VAL A 90 -0.12 12.22 -8.75
N LEU A 91 1.09 12.40 -9.30
CA LEU A 91 1.43 11.95 -10.65
C LEU A 91 1.35 10.43 -10.79
N LEU A 92 1.82 9.66 -9.80
CA LEU A 92 1.68 8.21 -9.79
C LEU A 92 0.23 7.77 -9.73
N THR A 93 -0.59 8.43 -8.91
CA THR A 93 -2.04 8.15 -8.86
C THR A 93 -2.68 8.39 -10.23
N ALA A 94 -2.39 9.55 -10.82
CA ALA A 94 -2.88 9.89 -12.15
C ALA A 94 -2.43 8.88 -13.21
N LEU A 95 -1.18 8.43 -13.15
CA LEU A 95 -0.62 7.46 -14.08
C LEU A 95 -1.31 6.09 -13.95
N LEU A 96 -1.51 5.60 -12.72
CA LEU A 96 -2.22 4.35 -12.45
C LEU A 96 -3.70 4.44 -12.84
N ASP A 97 -4.29 5.63 -12.84
CA ASP A 97 -5.67 5.89 -13.27
C ASP A 97 -5.80 6.13 -14.78
N GLY A 98 -4.68 6.19 -15.52
CA GLY A 98 -4.67 6.55 -16.94
C GLY A 98 -4.99 8.02 -17.22
N ALA A 99 -4.91 8.88 -16.20
CA ALA A 99 -5.16 10.31 -16.25
C ALA A 99 -3.91 11.16 -16.56
N ALA A 100 -2.72 10.54 -16.62
CA ALA A 100 -1.47 11.20 -16.97
C ALA A 100 -0.73 10.47 -18.11
N PRO A 101 0.09 11.18 -18.91
CA PRO A 101 0.96 10.57 -19.92
C PRO A 101 1.95 9.56 -19.32
N ALA A 102 2.31 8.53 -20.08
CA ALA A 102 3.23 7.46 -19.65
C ALA A 102 4.66 7.96 -19.36
N ASP A 103 5.07 9.03 -20.00
CA ASP A 103 6.41 9.61 -19.90
C ASP A 103 6.53 10.66 -18.78
N CYS A 104 5.45 11.04 -18.09
CA CYS A 104 5.49 12.12 -17.10
C CYS A 104 6.39 11.84 -15.88
N LEU A 105 6.70 10.57 -15.65
CA LEU A 105 7.56 10.08 -14.57
C LEU A 105 8.64 9.11 -15.08
N SER A 106 8.90 9.08 -16.39
CA SER A 106 9.99 8.26 -16.91
C SER A 106 11.30 8.70 -16.28
N GLU A 107 12.08 7.75 -15.76
CA GLU A 107 13.38 7.99 -15.09
C GLU A 107 13.31 8.61 -13.68
N HIS A 108 12.15 9.08 -13.19
CA HIS A 108 12.05 9.70 -11.85
C HIS A 108 12.56 8.81 -10.72
N TRP A 109 12.24 7.51 -10.76
CA TRP A 109 12.77 6.58 -9.77
C TRP A 109 14.30 6.51 -9.83
N ASP A 110 14.86 6.37 -11.02
CA ASP A 110 16.31 6.23 -11.22
C ASP A 110 17.05 7.51 -10.82
N ALA A 111 16.47 8.68 -11.11
CA ALA A 111 17.05 9.99 -10.79
C ALA A 111 16.97 10.33 -9.29
N PHE A 112 15.90 9.93 -8.60
CA PHE A 112 15.60 10.41 -7.24
C PHE A 112 15.46 9.31 -6.17
N ALA A 113 15.89 8.07 -6.46
CA ALA A 113 15.81 6.94 -5.52
C ALA A 113 16.33 7.27 -4.12
N ASP A 114 17.48 7.95 -4.02
CA ASP A 114 18.07 8.33 -2.74
C ASP A 114 17.25 9.38 -2.00
N SER A 115 16.64 10.32 -2.73
CA SER A 115 15.72 11.31 -2.13
C SER A 115 14.45 10.64 -1.60
N TYR A 116 13.85 9.69 -2.33
CA TYR A 116 12.70 8.92 -1.82
C TYR A 116 13.05 8.14 -0.56
N ARG A 117 14.30 7.67 -0.41
CA ARG A 117 14.77 6.94 0.78
C ARG A 117 14.87 7.80 2.04
N LEU A 118 14.90 9.13 1.91
CA LEU A 118 14.85 10.06 3.04
C LEU A 118 13.43 10.20 3.63
N ALA A 119 12.40 9.76 2.91
CA ALA A 119 11.02 9.81 3.39
C ALA A 119 10.77 8.81 4.53
N SER A 120 9.62 8.95 5.20
CA SER A 120 9.16 7.93 6.15
C SER A 120 9.01 6.57 5.44
N ASP A 121 9.15 5.46 6.18
CA ASP A 121 9.02 4.12 5.61
C ASP A 121 7.69 3.93 4.86
N ALA A 122 6.59 4.47 5.41
CA ALA A 122 5.27 4.36 4.81
C ALA A 122 5.14 5.19 3.51
N ASP A 123 5.69 6.40 3.46
CA ASP A 123 5.61 7.25 2.26
C ASP A 123 6.55 6.74 1.17
N ARG A 124 7.76 6.31 1.55
CA ARG A 124 8.70 5.63 0.64
C ARG A 124 8.06 4.38 0.05
N ALA A 125 7.45 3.52 0.88
CA ALA A 125 6.80 2.31 0.42
C ALA A 125 5.62 2.60 -0.51
N ALA A 126 4.82 3.64 -0.22
CA ALA A 126 3.72 4.05 -1.09
C ALA A 126 4.23 4.45 -2.49
N LEU A 127 5.24 5.31 -2.55
CA LEU A 127 5.86 5.76 -3.80
C LEU A 127 6.52 4.60 -4.54
N ALA A 128 7.34 3.80 -3.86
CA ALA A 128 8.04 2.65 -4.42
C ALA A 128 7.06 1.60 -4.99
N ASN A 129 5.98 1.28 -4.27
CA ASN A 129 4.96 0.37 -4.79
C ASN A 129 4.19 0.99 -5.97
N GLY A 130 3.94 2.31 -5.96
CA GLY A 130 3.36 3.03 -7.10
C GLY A 130 4.23 2.94 -8.36
N PHE A 131 5.53 3.24 -8.25
CA PHE A 131 6.49 3.12 -9.36
C PHE A 131 6.61 1.68 -9.87
N ALA A 132 6.78 0.71 -8.96
CA ALA A 132 6.85 -0.70 -9.32
C ALA A 132 5.60 -1.13 -10.09
N ARG A 133 4.43 -0.70 -9.63
CA ARG A 133 3.15 -1.04 -10.26
C ARG A 133 2.97 -0.38 -11.62
N ALA A 134 3.31 0.90 -11.75
CA ALA A 134 3.27 1.61 -13.02
C ALA A 134 4.21 0.97 -14.06
N LYS A 135 5.39 0.48 -13.63
CA LYS A 135 6.30 -0.30 -14.49
C LYS A 135 5.71 -1.64 -14.90
N GLU A 136 5.13 -2.41 -13.98
CA GLU A 136 4.46 -3.68 -14.27
C GLU A 136 3.33 -3.53 -15.30
N LEU A 137 2.56 -2.45 -15.20
CA LEU A 137 1.49 -2.08 -16.12
C LEU A 137 1.99 -1.47 -17.44
N ARG A 138 3.32 -1.35 -17.63
CA ARG A 138 3.99 -0.74 -18.78
C ARG A 138 3.64 0.73 -19.00
N HIS A 139 3.29 1.43 -17.94
CA HIS A 139 3.14 2.87 -17.94
C HIS A 139 4.48 3.60 -17.80
N LEU A 140 5.54 2.92 -17.35
CA LEU A 140 6.88 3.50 -17.22
C LEU A 140 7.93 2.66 -17.94
N SER A 141 8.89 3.35 -18.55
CA SER A 141 10.10 2.76 -19.15
C SER A 141 11.34 2.95 -18.26
N ALA A 142 11.18 2.95 -16.93
CA ALA A 142 12.32 3.08 -16.02
C ALA A 142 13.26 1.87 -16.14
N ASP A 143 14.57 2.10 -16.09
CA ASP A 143 15.57 1.04 -16.23
C ASP A 143 15.60 0.17 -14.98
N ALA A 144 15.70 0.79 -13.79
CA ALA A 144 15.63 0.07 -12.52
C ALA A 144 14.21 0.05 -11.95
N ALA A 145 13.87 -1.04 -11.26
CA ALA A 145 12.68 -1.07 -10.42
C ALA A 145 13.07 -0.72 -8.98
N PRO A 146 12.14 -0.17 -8.18
CA PRO A 146 12.33 -0.03 -6.74
C PRO A 146 12.82 -1.33 -6.10
N ALA A 147 13.84 -1.25 -5.24
CA ALA A 147 14.36 -2.43 -4.57
C ALA A 147 13.31 -2.97 -3.58
N PRO A 148 13.31 -4.28 -3.26
CA PRO A 148 12.35 -4.85 -2.33
C PRO A 148 12.29 -4.13 -0.97
N ALA A 149 13.44 -3.66 -0.47
CA ALA A 149 13.51 -2.92 0.79
C ALA A 149 12.82 -1.55 0.72
N ASP A 150 12.84 -0.88 -0.44
CA ASP A 150 12.19 0.43 -0.63
C ASP A 150 10.65 0.29 -0.57
N ARG A 151 10.12 -0.90 -0.86
CA ARG A 151 8.69 -1.22 -0.94
C ARG A 151 8.06 -1.63 0.39
N LEU A 152 8.83 -1.72 1.47
CA LEU A 152 8.35 -2.15 2.78
C LEU A 152 7.88 -0.95 3.61
N THR A 153 6.61 -0.98 4.02
CA THR A 153 6.07 -0.03 5.01
C THR A 153 6.67 -0.29 6.38
N ARG A 154 7.00 -1.55 6.69
CA ARG A 154 7.67 -1.97 7.92
C ARG A 154 8.57 -3.18 7.66
N GLY A 155 9.74 -3.22 8.31
CA GLY A 155 10.59 -4.41 8.31
C GLY A 155 9.99 -5.57 9.11
N ARG A 156 10.40 -6.81 8.80
CA ARG A 156 9.91 -8.03 9.45
C ARG A 156 10.04 -7.99 10.98
N GLU A 157 11.17 -7.52 11.49
CA GLU A 157 11.41 -7.46 12.94
C GLU A 157 10.43 -6.52 13.65
N ALA A 158 10.12 -5.37 13.05
CA ALA A 158 9.15 -4.42 13.59
C ALA A 158 7.72 -4.99 13.59
N VAL A 159 7.37 -5.83 12.62
CA VAL A 159 6.09 -6.55 12.56
C VAL A 159 6.03 -7.61 13.67
N LEU A 160 7.07 -8.45 13.78
CA LEU A 160 7.15 -9.50 14.80
C LEU A 160 7.11 -8.92 16.22
N ALA A 161 7.78 -7.78 16.45
CA ALA A 161 7.76 -7.08 17.73
C ALA A 161 6.37 -6.57 18.14
N GLN A 162 5.48 -6.30 17.17
CA GLN A 162 4.09 -5.90 17.45
C GLN A 162 3.16 -7.09 17.69
N LEU A 163 3.43 -8.24 17.07
CA LEU A 163 2.66 -9.47 17.29
C LEU A 163 3.01 -10.13 18.62
N ALA A 164 4.28 -10.06 19.04
CA ALA A 164 4.78 -10.78 20.21
C ALA A 164 4.01 -10.47 21.52
N PRO A 165 3.63 -9.21 21.83
CA PRO A 165 2.80 -8.92 23.00
C PRO A 165 1.42 -9.59 22.96
N LEU A 166 0.79 -9.67 21.79
CA LEU A 166 -0.52 -10.33 21.64
C LEU A 166 -0.40 -11.84 21.88
N ALA A 167 0.66 -12.46 21.36
CA ALA A 167 0.90 -13.89 21.52
C ALA A 167 1.37 -14.30 22.93
N ARG A 168 1.74 -13.34 23.80
CA ARG A 168 2.35 -13.63 25.10
C ARG A 168 1.42 -14.35 26.08
N ASP A 169 0.13 -14.06 26.01
CA ASP A 169 -0.87 -14.60 26.93
C ASP A 169 -1.34 -16.02 26.52
N LEU A 170 -0.78 -16.57 25.44
CA LEU A 170 -1.12 -17.90 24.98
C LEU A 170 -0.52 -18.94 25.93
N ALA A 171 -1.38 -19.83 26.46
CA ALA A 171 -0.96 -20.85 27.40
C ALA A 171 0.10 -21.79 26.77
N PRO A 172 1.18 -22.15 27.49
CA PRO A 172 2.27 -22.97 26.94
C PRO A 172 1.82 -24.29 26.33
N GLU A 173 0.79 -24.92 26.90
CA GLU A 173 0.17 -26.14 26.39
C GLU A 173 -0.49 -25.96 25.02
N VAL A 174 -1.08 -24.80 24.74
CA VAL A 174 -1.67 -24.47 23.44
C VAL A 174 -0.58 -24.27 22.40
N VAL A 175 0.51 -23.59 22.78
CA VAL A 175 1.70 -23.45 21.93
C VAL A 175 2.31 -24.81 21.61
N ALA A 176 2.46 -25.67 22.61
CA ALA A 176 3.01 -27.01 22.44
C ALA A 176 2.13 -27.88 21.54
N ALA A 177 0.81 -27.83 21.72
CA ALA A 177 -0.15 -28.56 20.89
C ALA A 177 -0.09 -28.11 19.42
N ALA A 178 -0.12 -26.79 19.17
CA ALA A 178 -0.05 -26.24 17.82
C ALA A 178 1.27 -26.62 17.10
N ARG A 179 2.40 -26.62 17.83
CA ARG A 179 3.69 -27.07 17.30
C ARG A 179 3.74 -28.57 17.03
N ALA A 180 3.22 -29.39 17.95
CA ALA A 180 3.21 -30.84 17.83
C ALA A 180 2.36 -31.33 16.66
N ALA A 181 1.25 -30.63 16.36
CA ALA A 181 0.40 -30.93 15.22
C ALA A 181 1.03 -30.52 13.87
N GLY A 182 2.12 -29.76 13.86
CA GLY A 182 2.64 -29.14 12.63
C GLY A 182 1.70 -28.08 12.05
N GLU A 183 0.70 -27.64 12.83
CA GLU A 183 -0.43 -26.82 12.41
C GLU A 183 -0.21 -25.33 12.67
N THR A 184 1.03 -24.83 12.73
CA THR A 184 1.32 -23.40 12.95
C THR A 184 1.09 -22.55 11.68
N THR A 185 -0.07 -22.75 11.05
CA THR A 185 -0.40 -22.38 9.67
C THR A 185 -1.90 -22.02 9.58
N ARG A 186 -2.53 -22.12 8.41
CA ARG A 186 -3.95 -21.78 8.19
C ARG A 186 -4.92 -22.37 9.23
N PRO A 187 -4.82 -23.66 9.65
CA PRO A 187 -5.77 -24.23 10.61
C PRO A 187 -5.77 -23.50 11.95
N THR A 188 -4.59 -23.11 12.46
CA THR A 188 -4.50 -22.33 13.70
C THR A 188 -5.14 -20.95 13.54
N LEU A 189 -4.96 -20.28 12.39
CA LEU A 189 -5.67 -19.02 12.12
C LEU A 189 -7.19 -19.23 12.12
N ALA A 190 -7.69 -20.30 11.49
CA ALA A 190 -9.12 -20.60 11.45
C ALA A 190 -9.69 -20.79 12.86
N VAL A 191 -9.03 -21.59 13.70
CA VAL A 191 -9.42 -21.80 15.11
C VAL A 191 -9.36 -20.49 15.89
N ALA A 192 -8.33 -19.67 15.67
CA ALA A 192 -8.21 -18.37 16.33
C ALA A 192 -9.40 -17.46 16.01
N MET A 193 -9.81 -17.38 14.74
CA MET A 193 -10.96 -16.58 14.32
C MET A 193 -12.28 -17.12 14.88
N GLU A 194 -12.50 -18.43 14.81
CA GLU A 194 -13.70 -19.10 15.36
C GLU A 194 -13.86 -18.81 16.86
N ARG A 195 -12.75 -18.84 17.59
CA ARG A 195 -12.72 -18.59 19.04
C ARG A 195 -12.57 -17.12 19.41
N SER A 196 -12.39 -16.24 18.43
CA SER A 196 -12.01 -14.84 18.63
C SER A 196 -10.79 -14.67 19.54
N ASP A 197 -9.80 -15.55 19.38
CA ASP A 197 -8.58 -15.63 20.17
C ASP A 197 -7.43 -14.85 19.50
N ALA A 198 -7.25 -13.61 19.93
CA ALA A 198 -6.20 -12.73 19.42
C ALA A 198 -4.78 -13.26 19.64
N ALA A 199 -4.54 -13.97 20.75
CA ALA A 199 -3.22 -14.49 21.08
C ALA A 199 -2.84 -15.64 20.14
N LEU A 200 -3.81 -16.53 19.85
CA LEU A 200 -3.63 -17.62 18.91
C LEU A 200 -3.44 -17.12 17.47
N ALA A 201 -4.20 -16.08 17.07
CA ALA A 201 -4.04 -15.46 15.75
C ALA A 201 -2.65 -14.82 15.59
N ALA A 202 -2.18 -14.08 16.60
CA ALA A 202 -0.86 -13.47 16.58
C ALA A 202 0.26 -14.51 16.55
N PHE A 203 0.12 -15.60 17.31
CA PHE A 203 1.05 -16.73 17.27
C PHE A 203 1.13 -17.35 15.86
N ALA A 204 -0.01 -17.62 15.22
CA ALA A 204 -0.02 -18.14 13.85
C ALA A 204 0.60 -17.17 12.85
N MET A 205 0.29 -15.87 12.95
CA MET A 205 0.88 -14.84 12.08
C MET A 205 2.39 -14.72 12.24
N ILE A 206 2.93 -14.86 13.46
CA ILE A 206 4.39 -14.91 13.69
C ILE A 206 5.01 -16.05 12.88
N HIS A 207 4.44 -17.25 12.97
CA HIS A 207 4.94 -18.42 12.24
C HIS A 207 4.86 -18.23 10.73
N ILE A 208 3.76 -17.68 10.22
CA ILE A 208 3.59 -17.38 8.79
C ILE A 208 4.61 -16.32 8.32
N CYS A 209 4.85 -15.27 9.11
CA CYS A 209 5.84 -14.25 8.77
C CYS A 209 7.28 -14.82 8.76
N LEU A 210 7.60 -15.72 9.69
CA LEU A 210 8.90 -16.38 9.74
C LEU A 210 9.11 -17.34 8.56
N SER A 211 8.06 -18.03 8.12
CA SER A 211 8.10 -18.91 6.95
C SER A 211 7.88 -18.20 5.61
N THR A 212 7.70 -16.87 5.62
CA THR A 212 7.39 -16.05 4.42
C THR A 212 6.17 -16.59 3.65
N ASP A 213 5.16 -17.07 4.36
CA ASP A 213 3.90 -17.62 3.82
C ASP A 213 4.09 -18.54 2.60
N ARG A 214 5.15 -19.38 2.58
CA ARG A 214 5.50 -20.24 1.43
C ARG A 214 4.37 -21.16 0.96
N GLU A 215 3.45 -21.48 1.86
CA GLU A 215 2.30 -22.36 1.62
C GLU A 215 1.00 -21.59 1.32
N GLY A 216 1.04 -20.25 1.30
CA GLY A 216 -0.14 -19.41 1.07
C GLY A 216 -1.19 -19.50 2.18
N ASN A 217 -0.75 -19.72 3.42
CA ASN A 217 -1.61 -19.84 4.60
C ASN A 217 -2.38 -18.55 4.88
N ALA A 218 -1.69 -17.40 4.96
CA ALA A 218 -2.36 -16.12 5.19
C ALA A 218 -3.14 -15.66 3.95
N ALA A 219 -2.55 -15.82 2.75
CA ALA A 219 -3.22 -15.46 1.49
C ALA A 219 -4.59 -16.16 1.35
N SER A 220 -4.63 -17.45 1.65
CA SER A 220 -5.84 -18.24 1.53
C SER A 220 -6.84 -17.96 2.66
N ALA A 221 -6.38 -17.68 3.88
CA ALA A 221 -7.25 -17.39 5.04
C ALA A 221 -7.79 -15.96 5.05
N TRP A 222 -7.37 -15.15 4.07
CA TRP A 222 -7.65 -13.73 4.03
C TRP A 222 -9.15 -13.37 4.10
N PRO A 223 -10.08 -14.01 3.37
CA PRO A 223 -11.51 -13.70 3.46
C PRO A 223 -12.09 -13.75 4.87
N GLU A 224 -11.74 -14.79 5.61
CA GLU A 224 -12.20 -15.00 6.99
C GLU A 224 -11.45 -14.06 7.94
N LEU A 225 -10.14 -13.90 7.73
CA LEU A 225 -9.28 -13.03 8.54
C LEU A 225 -9.69 -11.57 8.44
N SER A 226 -9.97 -11.07 7.24
CA SER A 226 -10.40 -9.68 7.03
C SER A 226 -11.72 -9.39 7.73
N ALA A 227 -12.70 -10.30 7.60
CA ALA A 227 -14.01 -10.15 8.24
C ALA A 227 -13.90 -10.16 9.76
N TRP A 228 -13.08 -11.05 10.32
CA TRP A 228 -12.84 -11.07 11.76
C TRP A 228 -12.08 -9.81 12.24
N LEU A 229 -11.06 -9.36 11.49
CA LEU A 229 -10.30 -8.15 11.81
C LEU A 229 -11.17 -6.89 11.85
N GLU A 230 -12.20 -6.78 11.02
CA GLU A 230 -13.16 -5.66 11.07
C GLU A 230 -13.87 -5.55 12.43
N THR A 231 -14.07 -6.68 13.11
CA THR A 231 -14.70 -6.74 14.45
C THR A 231 -13.71 -6.54 15.60
N CYS A 232 -12.41 -6.62 15.34
CA CYS A 232 -11.38 -6.53 16.36
C CYS A 232 -11.11 -5.09 16.81
N PRO A 233 -10.81 -4.85 18.10
CA PRO A 233 -10.34 -3.55 18.56
C PRO A 233 -8.95 -3.25 18.01
N ASP A 234 -8.62 -1.96 17.87
CA ASP A 234 -7.35 -1.49 17.26
C ASP A 234 -6.07 -2.13 17.81
N PRO A 235 -5.90 -2.31 19.14
CA PRO A 235 -4.69 -2.92 19.68
C PRO A 235 -4.44 -4.35 19.19
N VAL A 236 -5.50 -5.08 18.80
CA VAL A 236 -5.42 -6.43 18.21
C VAL A 236 -5.33 -6.37 16.69
N ARG A 237 -6.21 -5.56 16.08
CA ARG A 237 -6.34 -5.45 14.63
C ARG A 237 -5.05 -4.98 13.98
N ARG A 238 -4.45 -3.91 14.51
CA ARG A 238 -3.34 -3.21 13.84
C ARG A 238 -2.08 -4.08 13.69
N PRO A 239 -1.60 -4.81 14.71
CA PRO A 239 -0.46 -5.73 14.53
C PRO A 239 -0.69 -6.83 13.49
N LEU A 240 -1.90 -7.42 13.46
CA LEU A 240 -2.25 -8.48 12.51
C LEU A 240 -2.33 -7.94 11.08
N VAL A 241 -2.92 -6.76 10.90
CA VAL A 241 -2.95 -6.05 9.61
C VAL A 241 -1.54 -5.73 9.11
N HIS A 242 -0.64 -5.26 9.99
CA HIS A 242 0.77 -5.04 9.62
C HIS A 242 1.47 -6.32 9.16
N ALA A 243 1.13 -7.46 9.76
CA ALA A 243 1.71 -8.74 9.39
C ALA A 243 1.28 -9.16 7.99
N VAL A 244 -0.01 -9.02 7.67
CA VAL A 244 -0.51 -9.27 6.31
C VAL A 244 0.08 -8.28 5.31
N ARG A 245 0.17 -7.00 5.68
CA ARG A 245 0.80 -5.97 4.84
C ARG A 245 2.23 -6.33 4.47
N TRP A 246 3.02 -6.79 5.44
CA TRP A 246 4.40 -7.21 5.20
C TRP A 246 4.50 -8.41 4.26
N LEU A 247 3.60 -9.41 4.39
CA LEU A 247 3.56 -10.54 3.46
C LEU A 247 3.24 -10.08 2.04
N TYR A 248 2.25 -9.20 1.88
CA TYR A 248 1.89 -8.61 0.59
C TYR A 248 3.06 -7.86 -0.09
N GLU A 249 3.82 -7.08 0.69
CA GLU A 249 4.95 -6.29 0.18
C GLU A 249 6.18 -7.13 -0.12
N THR A 250 6.37 -8.25 0.58
CA THR A 250 7.55 -9.12 0.42
C THR A 250 7.40 -10.22 -0.63
N LEU A 251 6.17 -10.65 -0.90
CA LEU A 251 5.88 -11.78 -1.79
C LEU A 251 5.16 -11.27 -3.05
N PRO A 252 5.81 -11.22 -4.22
CA PRO A 252 5.20 -10.72 -5.46
C PRO A 252 3.93 -11.46 -5.87
N ASP A 253 3.90 -12.77 -5.62
CA ASP A 253 2.77 -13.65 -5.96
C ASP A 253 1.71 -13.74 -4.86
N TRP A 254 1.87 -12.98 -3.77
CA TRP A 254 0.84 -12.92 -2.74
C TRP A 254 -0.40 -12.24 -3.30
N VAL A 255 -1.48 -12.99 -3.37
CA VAL A 255 -2.79 -12.54 -3.82
C VAL A 255 -3.78 -12.96 -2.75
N ALA A 256 -4.47 -11.97 -2.18
CA ALA A 256 -5.60 -12.23 -1.29
C ALA A 256 -6.60 -13.13 -2.00
N ALA A 257 -6.90 -14.30 -1.44
CA ALA A 257 -7.96 -15.14 -1.97
C ALA A 257 -9.27 -14.32 -1.99
N PRO A 258 -10.04 -14.38 -3.08
CA PRO A 258 -11.27 -13.61 -3.18
C PRO A 258 -12.26 -14.08 -2.11
N ARG A 259 -12.96 -13.13 -1.46
CA ARG A 259 -14.08 -13.48 -0.58
C ARG A 259 -15.16 -14.15 -1.44
N GLN A 260 -15.55 -15.38 -1.08
CA GLN A 260 -16.64 -16.09 -1.74
C GLN A 260 -17.97 -15.49 -1.27
N GLU A 261 -18.36 -14.34 -1.81
CA GLU A 261 -19.70 -13.77 -1.60
C GLU A 261 -20.52 -13.89 -2.89
N ASN A 262 -21.45 -14.85 -2.92
CA ASN A 262 -22.50 -14.96 -3.94
C ASN A 262 -22.04 -14.75 -5.40
N GLY A 263 -20.87 -15.27 -5.78
CA GLY A 263 -20.34 -15.21 -7.15
C GLY A 263 -19.76 -13.85 -7.57
N ARG A 264 -19.58 -12.89 -6.66
CA ARG A 264 -18.81 -11.66 -6.90
C ARG A 264 -17.56 -11.65 -6.02
N VAL A 265 -16.42 -11.51 -6.67
CA VAL A 265 -15.13 -11.25 -6.00
C VAL A 265 -15.10 -9.77 -5.62
N PRO A 266 -15.12 -9.40 -4.32
CA PRO A 266 -14.84 -8.02 -3.95
C PRO A 266 -13.41 -7.68 -4.35
N SER A 267 -13.27 -6.59 -5.11
CA SER A 267 -12.05 -6.19 -5.81
C SER A 267 -10.99 -5.60 -4.87
N THR A 268 -11.40 -5.17 -3.69
CA THR A 268 -10.59 -4.24 -2.91
C THR A 268 -10.61 -4.61 -1.45
N VAL A 269 -9.41 -4.82 -0.91
CA VAL A 269 -9.15 -4.73 0.52
C VAL A 269 -8.28 -3.51 0.66
N ILE A 270 -8.86 -2.45 1.20
CA ILE A 270 -8.06 -1.36 1.73
C ILE A 270 -7.61 -1.84 3.09
N ILE A 271 -6.32 -2.16 3.24
CA ILE A 271 -5.72 -2.25 4.57
C ILE A 271 -5.87 -0.86 5.21
N PRO A 272 -6.79 -0.65 6.17
CA PRO A 272 -7.10 0.69 6.66
C PRO A 272 -5.89 1.28 7.40
N ASP A 273 -5.70 2.58 7.22
CA ASP A 273 -4.58 3.43 7.66
C ASP A 273 -3.58 2.77 8.62
N VAL A 274 -2.46 2.36 8.02
CA VAL A 274 -1.16 2.13 8.67
C VAL A 274 -0.27 3.35 8.48
#